data_AF-A0A955I1K4-F1
#
_entry.id   AF-A0A955I1K4-F1
#
_cell.length_a   1.000
_cell.length_b   1.000
_cell.length_c   1.000
_cell.angle_alpha   90.00
_cell.angle_beta   90.00
_cell.angle_gamma   90.00
#
_symmetry.space_group_name_H-M   'P 1'
#
loop_
_entity.id
_entity.type
_entity.pdbx_description
1 polymer ?
#
loop_
_entity_poly.entity_id
_entity_poly.type
_entity_poly.pdbx_seq_one_letter_code
_entity_poly.pdbx_strand_id
1 'polypeptide(L)'
;MSNFFVLSQFVLLGVIATFGSVLVPDLTIIIQLFAVVLAVWAMKEKSFKVNIFPEPTEEMSFIQTGPYRLVRHPMYTSLIILGAVWTYNSPSIISIVALVGLIMILWNKSKYEEAFLRAKYGELYDSYHTRVGRFIPKISKTRSKK
;
A
#
# COMPACT_ATOMS: atom_id res chain seq x y z
N MET A 1 -51.14 -13.89 -5.62
CA MET A 1 -50.99 -12.54 -5.02
C MET A 1 -49.72 -12.38 -4.18
N SER A 2 -49.13 -13.46 -3.62
CA SER A 2 -47.90 -13.41 -2.79
C SER A 2 -46.61 -12.98 -3.53
N ASN A 3 -46.42 -13.42 -4.78
CA ASN A 3 -45.18 -13.16 -5.52
C ASN A 3 -44.96 -11.67 -5.90
N PHE A 4 -46.03 -10.88 -5.95
CA PHE A 4 -45.97 -9.45 -6.31
C PHE A 4 -45.22 -8.63 -5.25
N PHE A 5 -45.49 -8.90 -3.96
CA PHE A 5 -44.83 -8.22 -2.83
C PHE A 5 -43.34 -8.58 -2.71
N VAL A 6 -42.99 -9.81 -3.03
CA VAL A 6 -41.59 -10.27 -3.04
C VAL A 6 -40.83 -9.64 -4.20
N LEU A 7 -41.44 -9.61 -5.40
CA LEU A 7 -40.84 -8.97 -6.57
C LEU A 7 -40.63 -7.46 -6.33
N SER A 8 -41.58 -6.78 -5.69
CA SER A 8 -41.44 -5.37 -5.35
C SER A 8 -40.30 -5.10 -4.36
N GLN A 9 -40.04 -6.00 -3.40
CA GLN A 9 -38.91 -5.87 -2.48
C GLN A 9 -37.57 -5.97 -3.20
N PHE A 10 -37.42 -6.92 -4.14
CA PHE A 10 -36.18 -7.05 -4.92
C PHE A 10 -35.97 -5.87 -5.88
N VAL A 11 -37.03 -5.32 -6.46
CA VAL A 11 -36.96 -4.10 -7.27
C VAL A 11 -36.54 -2.90 -6.42
N LEU A 12 -37.12 -2.74 -5.23
CA LEU A 12 -36.75 -1.67 -4.30
C LEU A 12 -35.31 -1.82 -3.79
N LEU A 13 -34.86 -3.04 -3.49
CA LEU A 13 -33.45 -3.31 -3.18
C LEU A 13 -32.54 -2.99 -4.35
N GLY A 14 -32.94 -3.31 -5.58
CA GLY A 14 -32.20 -2.93 -6.80
C GLY A 14 -32.10 -1.41 -6.96
N VAL A 15 -33.20 -0.68 -6.74
CA VAL A 15 -33.21 0.79 -6.77
C VAL A 15 -32.36 1.38 -5.65
N ILE A 16 -32.45 0.88 -4.42
CA ILE A 16 -31.60 1.32 -3.30
C ILE A 16 -30.14 0.95 -3.55
N ALA A 17 -29.87 -0.18 -4.21
CA ALA A 17 -28.51 -0.57 -4.56
C ALA A 17 -27.92 0.38 -5.60
N THR A 18 -28.69 0.75 -6.64
CA THR A 18 -28.24 1.60 -7.75
C THR A 18 -28.24 3.10 -7.41
N PHE A 19 -29.25 3.58 -6.67
CA PHE A 19 -29.43 5.00 -6.34
C PHE A 19 -29.08 5.33 -4.89
N GLY A 20 -29.13 4.37 -3.98
CA GLY A 20 -28.37 4.48 -2.73
C GLY A 20 -26.90 4.29 -3.06
N SER A 21 -26.02 4.90 -2.26
CA SER A 21 -24.56 4.83 -2.39
C SER A 21 -23.97 3.43 -2.16
N VAL A 22 -24.76 2.37 -2.33
CA VAL A 22 -24.43 0.98 -2.03
C VAL A 22 -23.64 0.34 -3.18
N LEU A 23 -23.94 0.65 -4.45
CA LEU A 23 -23.20 0.12 -5.60
C LEU A 23 -22.18 1.09 -6.20
N VAL A 24 -22.22 2.37 -5.87
CA VAL A 24 -21.13 3.28 -6.22
C VAL A 24 -20.00 2.99 -5.24
N PRO A 25 -18.89 2.34 -5.66
CA PRO A 25 -17.81 2.07 -4.73
C PRO A 25 -17.31 3.43 -4.25
N ASP A 26 -17.44 3.68 -2.95
CA ASP A 26 -16.83 4.87 -2.35
C ASP A 26 -15.36 4.88 -2.78
N LEU A 27 -14.86 6.04 -3.23
CA LEU A 27 -13.48 6.21 -3.67
C LEU A 27 -12.50 5.65 -2.63
N THR A 28 -12.87 5.72 -1.36
CA THR A 28 -12.13 5.16 -0.22
C THR A 28 -11.99 3.64 -0.29
N ILE A 29 -13.01 2.91 -0.75
CA ILE A 29 -12.98 1.44 -0.93
C ILE A 29 -12.02 1.08 -2.07
N ILE A 30 -12.08 1.81 -3.19
CA ILE A 30 -11.17 1.59 -4.33
C ILE A 30 -9.72 1.78 -3.90
N ILE A 31 -9.43 2.86 -3.17
CA ILE A 31 -8.09 3.15 -2.66
C ILE A 31 -7.61 2.07 -1.66
N GLN A 32 -8.50 1.58 -0.78
CA GLN A 32 -8.18 0.50 0.15
C GLN A 32 -7.87 -0.81 -0.58
N LEU A 33 -8.68 -1.18 -1.57
CA LEU A 33 -8.43 -2.37 -2.39
C LEU A 33 -7.09 -2.27 -3.12
N PHE A 34 -6.78 -1.10 -3.69
CA PHE A 34 -5.48 -0.85 -4.30
C PHE A 34 -4.33 -1.03 -3.30
N ALA A 35 -4.46 -0.49 -2.08
CA ALA A 35 -3.45 -0.65 -1.04
C ALA A 35 -3.28 -2.13 -0.61
N VAL A 36 -4.37 -2.88 -0.48
CA VAL A 36 -4.32 -4.32 -0.17
C VAL A 36 -3.64 -5.10 -1.29
N VAL A 37 -3.96 -4.81 -2.55
CA VAL A 37 -3.32 -5.44 -3.71
C VAL A 37 -1.82 -5.13 -3.73
N LEU A 38 -1.43 -3.87 -3.48
CA LEU A 38 -0.02 -3.48 -3.40
C LEU A 38 0.72 -4.20 -2.26
N ALA A 39 0.09 -4.35 -1.09
CA ALA A 39 0.64 -5.08 0.04
C ALA A 39 0.83 -6.58 -0.28
N VAL A 40 -0.19 -7.23 -0.85
CA VAL A 40 -0.12 -8.64 -1.23
C VAL A 40 0.93 -8.88 -2.31
N TRP A 41 1.03 -7.99 -3.30
CA TRP A 41 2.06 -8.08 -4.33
C TRP A 41 3.48 -7.92 -3.73
N ALA A 42 3.66 -6.98 -2.80
CA ALA A 42 4.92 -6.80 -2.09
C ALA A 42 5.31 -8.03 -1.25
N MET A 43 4.35 -8.61 -0.53
CA MET A 43 4.56 -9.81 0.29
C MET A 43 4.88 -11.05 -0.55
N LYS A 44 4.31 -11.17 -1.75
CA LYS A 44 4.64 -12.27 -2.67
C LYS A 44 6.06 -12.20 -3.19
N GLU A 45 6.56 -10.99 -3.47
CA GLU A 45 7.92 -10.81 -3.98
C GLU A 45 8.98 -10.91 -2.89
N LYS A 46 8.70 -10.34 -1.72
CA LYS A 46 9.52 -10.54 -0.54
C LYS A 46 9.15 -11.89 0.05
N SER A 47 9.67 -12.99 -0.50
CA SER A 47 9.50 -14.36 0.01
C SER A 47 9.70 -14.38 1.53
N PHE A 48 8.63 -14.14 2.27
CA PHE A 48 8.63 -14.11 3.72
C PHE A 48 8.76 -15.58 4.12
N LYS A 49 9.99 -16.07 4.26
CA LYS A 49 10.20 -17.20 5.15
C LYS A 49 9.78 -16.70 6.52
N VAL A 50 8.62 -17.14 6.99
CA VAL A 50 8.15 -16.92 8.36
C VAL A 50 9.12 -17.64 9.28
N ASN A 51 10.27 -17.04 9.55
CA ASN A 51 11.18 -17.50 10.57
C ASN A 51 10.79 -16.80 11.87
N ILE A 52 10.45 -17.63 12.86
CA ILE A 52 9.92 -17.27 14.18
C ILE A 52 10.97 -16.52 15.03
N PHE A 53 12.22 -16.45 14.56
CA PHE A 53 13.31 -15.68 15.15
C PHE A 53 13.75 -14.57 14.19
N PRO A 54 13.59 -13.28 14.57
CA PRO A 54 14.05 -12.15 13.77
C PRO A 54 15.55 -11.95 14.02
N GLU A 55 16.37 -12.94 13.68
CA GLU A 55 17.78 -12.67 13.44
C GLU A 55 17.89 -12.02 12.06
N PRO A 56 18.71 -10.96 11.89
CA PRO A 56 19.03 -10.39 10.59
C PRO A 56 19.88 -11.41 9.83
N THR A 57 19.25 -12.48 9.39
CA THR A 57 19.85 -13.51 8.56
C THR A 57 20.18 -12.87 7.22
N GLU A 58 21.26 -13.36 6.62
CA GLU A 58 21.87 -12.91 5.38
C GLU A 58 20.94 -12.92 4.14
N GLU A 59 19.64 -13.16 4.32
CA GLU A 59 18.58 -13.30 3.31
C GLU A 59 17.73 -12.02 3.11
N MET A 60 18.15 -10.82 3.56
CA MET A 60 17.53 -9.60 3.04
C MET A 60 17.90 -9.47 1.55
N SER A 61 17.11 -10.12 0.69
CA SER A 61 17.32 -10.21 -0.75
C SER A 61 17.02 -8.85 -1.38
N PHE A 62 17.97 -8.36 -2.17
CA PHE A 62 17.80 -7.11 -2.92
C PHE A 62 16.85 -7.32 -4.10
N ILE A 63 15.56 -7.12 -3.84
CA ILE A 63 14.48 -7.26 -4.82
C ILE A 63 14.25 -5.91 -5.50
N GLN A 64 14.34 -5.91 -6.83
CA GLN A 64 14.04 -4.76 -7.68
C GLN A 64 12.91 -5.08 -8.68
N THR A 65 12.16 -6.17 -8.48
CA THR A 65 11.07 -6.61 -9.36
C THR A 65 9.70 -6.30 -8.75
N GLY A 66 8.66 -6.43 -9.58
CA GLY A 66 7.29 -6.17 -9.15
C GLY A 66 7.07 -4.74 -8.61
N PRO A 67 6.45 -4.57 -7.43
CA PRO A 67 6.10 -3.26 -6.90
C PRO A 67 7.34 -2.47 -6.43
N TYR A 68 8.46 -3.16 -6.18
CA TYR A 68 9.75 -2.55 -5.81
C TYR A 68 10.35 -1.72 -6.95
N ARG A 69 9.89 -1.88 -8.20
CA ARG A 69 10.28 -0.99 -9.32
C ARG A 69 9.67 0.40 -9.20
N LEU A 70 8.54 0.52 -8.52
CA LEU A 70 7.75 1.76 -8.43
C LEU A 70 8.12 2.54 -7.16
N VAL A 71 8.16 1.84 -6.02
CA VAL A 71 8.50 2.41 -4.71
C VAL A 71 9.37 1.43 -3.94
N ARG A 72 10.29 1.93 -3.12
CA ARG A 72 11.24 1.06 -2.39
C ARG A 72 10.59 0.28 -1.25
N HIS A 73 9.53 0.83 -0.66
CA HIS A 73 8.82 0.22 0.45
C HIS A 73 7.31 0.09 0.17
N PRO A 74 6.90 -0.74 -0.81
CA PRO A 74 5.51 -0.84 -1.25
C PRO A 74 4.55 -1.30 -0.15
N MET A 75 5.01 -2.17 0.75
CA MET A 75 4.24 -2.57 1.93
C MET A 75 3.99 -1.37 2.87
N TYR A 76 4.99 -0.53 3.10
CA TYR A 76 4.85 0.66 3.96
C TYR A 76 3.98 1.71 3.30
N THR A 77 4.12 1.92 1.99
CA THR A 77 3.19 2.74 1.21
C THR A 77 1.75 2.28 1.39
N SER A 78 1.51 0.96 1.33
CA SER A 78 0.16 0.39 1.52
C SER A 78 -0.40 0.68 2.91
N LEU A 79 0.41 0.53 3.96
CA LEU A 79 0.01 0.86 5.34
C LEU A 79 -0.30 2.35 5.53
N ILE A 80 0.51 3.23 4.93
CA ILE A 80 0.27 4.68 4.97
C ILE A 80 -1.03 5.03 4.24
N ILE A 81 -1.29 4.44 3.08
CA ILE A 81 -2.55 4.65 2.33
C ILE A 81 -3.75 4.20 3.16
N LEU A 82 -3.71 2.98 3.74
CA LEU A 82 -4.79 2.48 4.58
C LEU A 82 -5.03 3.38 5.81
N GLY A 83 -3.95 3.75 6.51
CA GLY A 83 -4.05 4.65 7.67
C GLY A 83 -4.63 6.02 7.29
N ALA A 84 -4.26 6.56 6.12
CA ALA A 84 -4.78 7.82 5.61
C ALA A 84 -6.28 7.72 5.28
N VAL A 85 -6.71 6.65 4.60
CA VAL A 85 -8.13 6.45 4.27
C VAL A 85 -8.97 6.28 5.53
N TRP A 86 -8.52 5.48 6.51
CA TRP A 86 -9.27 5.30 7.76
C TRP A 86 -9.35 6.60 8.56
N THR A 87 -8.27 7.38 8.58
CA THR A 87 -8.26 8.72 9.19
C THR A 87 -9.22 9.67 8.47
N TYR A 88 -9.30 9.61 7.14
CA TYR A 88 -10.23 10.40 6.34
C TYR A 88 -11.71 10.02 6.59
N ASN A 89 -12.01 8.72 6.70
CA ASN A 89 -13.37 8.21 6.94
C ASN A 89 -13.86 8.50 8.37
N SER A 90 -12.96 8.65 9.34
CA SER A 90 -13.28 8.94 10.74
C SER A 90 -12.25 9.90 11.34
N PRO A 91 -12.32 11.20 10.97
CA PRO A 91 -11.33 12.18 11.39
C PRO A 91 -11.48 12.50 12.87
N SER A 92 -10.38 12.35 13.60
CA SER A 92 -10.25 12.71 15.01
C SER A 92 -8.82 13.13 15.30
N ILE A 93 -8.59 13.88 16.38
CA ILE A 93 -7.23 14.24 16.80
C ILE A 93 -6.40 12.96 17.04
N ILE A 94 -7.02 11.93 17.63
CA ILE A 94 -6.38 10.65 17.90
C ILE A 94 -5.98 9.94 16.59
N SER A 95 -6.86 9.88 15.59
CA SER A 95 -6.56 9.23 14.31
C SER A 95 -5.46 9.96 13.53
N ILE A 96 -5.45 11.29 13.55
CA ILE A 96 -4.37 12.10 12.94
C ILE A 96 -3.03 11.86 13.66
N VAL A 97 -3.00 11.89 14.99
CA VAL A 97 -1.78 11.63 15.77
C VAL A 97 -1.26 10.21 15.51
N ALA A 98 -2.15 9.22 15.45
CA ALA A 98 -1.80 7.84 15.12
C ALA A 98 -1.23 7.71 13.70
N LEU A 99 -1.81 8.40 12.71
CA LEU A 99 -1.30 8.41 11.33
C LEU A 99 0.10 9.03 11.25
N VAL A 100 0.31 10.17 11.91
CA VAL A 100 1.64 10.81 11.98
C VAL A 100 2.65 9.89 12.65
N GLY A 101 2.28 9.27 13.78
CA GLY A 101 3.11 8.28 14.47
C GLY A 101 3.46 7.08 13.59
N LEU A 102 2.49 6.55 12.85
CA LEU A 102 2.70 5.46 11.88
C LEU A 102 3.72 5.88 10.80
N ILE A 103 3.56 7.06 10.20
CA ILE A 103 4.48 7.57 9.18
C ILE A 103 5.90 7.71 9.76
N MET A 104 6.04 8.23 10.99
CA MET A 104 7.34 8.36 11.65
C MET A 104 8.02 7.02 11.90
N ILE A 105 7.27 6.03 12.41
CA ILE A 105 7.77 4.67 12.67
C ILE A 105 8.23 4.03 11.36
N LEU A 106 7.40 4.06 10.32
CA LEU A 106 7.74 3.47 9.02
C LEU A 106 8.89 4.20 8.33
N TRP A 107 8.98 5.51 8.48
CA TRP A 107 10.12 6.28 8.01
C TRP A 107 11.41 5.85 8.69
N ASN A 108 11.41 5.70 10.02
CA ASN A 108 12.59 5.25 10.76
C ASN A 108 12.98 3.81 10.40
N LYS A 109 12.02 2.88 10.37
CA LYS A 109 12.25 1.50 9.91
C LYS A 109 12.83 1.45 8.50
N SER A 110 12.28 2.25 7.58
CA SER A 110 12.80 2.32 6.21
C SER A 110 14.26 2.76 6.19
N LYS A 111 14.67 3.74 7.01
CA LYS A 111 16.08 4.17 7.08
C LYS A 111 17.00 3.04 7.53
N TYR A 112 16.61 2.27 8.55
CA TYR A 112 17.41 1.13 9.01
C TYR A 112 17.55 0.05 7.93
N GLU A 113 16.45 -0.30 7.25
CA GLU A 113 16.49 -1.26 6.14
C GLU A 113 17.35 -0.76 4.98
N GLU A 114 17.21 0.51 4.61
CA GLU A 114 17.99 1.13 3.53
C GLU A 114 19.48 1.22 3.89
N ALA A 115 19.82 1.49 5.15
CA ALA A 115 21.22 1.49 5.61
C ALA A 115 21.83 0.07 5.55
N PHE A 116 21.08 -0.95 5.96
CA PHE A 116 21.51 -2.34 5.84
C PHE A 116 21.69 -2.76 4.38
N LEU A 117 20.73 -2.43 3.50
CA LEU A 117 20.82 -2.73 2.08
C LEU A 117 21.99 -2.00 1.42
N ARG A 118 22.25 -0.74 1.78
CA ARG A 118 23.43 0.00 1.30
C ARG A 118 24.72 -0.64 1.78
N ALA A 119 24.82 -1.04 3.05
CA ALA A 119 26.01 -1.69 3.59
C ALA A 119 26.31 -3.02 2.88
N LYS A 120 25.27 -3.77 2.50
CA LYS A 120 25.40 -5.09 1.85
C LYS A 120 25.59 -5.03 0.34
N TYR A 121 24.91 -4.10 -0.35
CA TYR A 121 24.83 -4.07 -1.82
C TYR A 121 25.51 -2.84 -2.45
N GLY A 122 25.99 -1.89 -1.65
CA GLY A 122 26.81 -0.74 -2.09
C GLY A 122 26.21 0.02 -3.27
N GLU A 123 26.99 0.13 -4.35
CA GLU A 123 26.63 0.87 -5.57
C GLU A 123 25.33 0.38 -6.23
N LEU A 124 25.03 -0.93 -6.15
CA LEU A 124 23.79 -1.47 -6.70
C LEU A 124 22.56 -0.87 -6.01
N TYR A 125 22.64 -0.73 -4.69
CA TYR A 125 21.59 -0.08 -3.91
C TYR A 125 21.52 1.42 -4.21
N ASP A 126 22.64 2.10 -4.38
CA ASP A 126 22.65 3.54 -4.70
C ASP A 126 22.05 3.84 -6.08
N SER A 127 22.36 3.02 -7.08
CA SER A 127 21.74 3.08 -8.41
C SER A 127 20.22 2.83 -8.36
N TYR A 128 19.76 1.94 -7.49
CA TYR A 128 18.34 1.73 -7.25
C TYR A 128 17.68 2.90 -6.50
N HIS A 129 18.34 3.41 -5.45
CA HIS A 129 17.87 4.51 -4.62
C HIS A 129 17.67 5.81 -5.41
N THR A 130 18.52 6.07 -6.41
CA THR A 130 18.39 7.24 -7.29
C THR A 130 17.18 7.15 -8.22
N ARG A 131 16.86 5.96 -8.74
CA ARG A 131 15.76 5.73 -9.70
C ARG A 131 14.38 5.58 -9.05
N VAL A 132 14.30 4.95 -7.88
CA VAL A 132 13.02 4.58 -7.25
C VAL A 132 12.78 5.44 -6.00
N GLY A 133 11.55 5.92 -5.78
CA GLY A 133 11.20 6.74 -4.61
C GLY A 133 10.89 5.90 -3.37
N ARG A 134 10.95 6.50 -2.16
CA ARG A 134 10.79 5.74 -0.90
C ARG A 134 9.38 5.18 -0.72
N PHE A 135 8.39 6.08 -0.66
CA PHE A 135 6.97 5.73 -0.48
C PHE A 135 6.08 6.13 -1.66
N ILE A 136 6.56 7.06 -2.51
CA ILE A 136 5.86 7.57 -3.69
C ILE A 136 6.78 7.40 -4.89
N PRO A 137 6.27 7.02 -6.08
CA PRO A 137 7.10 6.89 -7.27
C PRO A 137 7.84 8.18 -7.60
N LYS A 138 9.10 8.06 -8.04
CA LYS A 138 9.82 9.20 -8.60
C LYS A 138 9.31 9.46 -10.01
N ILE A 139 8.92 10.70 -10.27
CA ILE A 139 8.67 11.19 -11.63
C ILE A 139 10.05 11.41 -12.26
N SER A 140 10.65 10.34 -12.79
CA SER A 140 11.87 10.46 -13.56
C SER A 140 11.54 11.15 -14.88
N LYS A 141 12.11 12.34 -15.13
CA LYS A 141 12.08 12.94 -16.46
C LYS A 141 12.85 12.00 -17.39
N THR A 142 12.15 11.29 -18.26
CA THR A 142 12.75 10.53 -19.36
C THR A 142 13.75 11.44 -20.07
N ARG A 143 15.05 11.14 -19.93
CA ARG A 143 16.07 11.81 -20.73
C ARG A 143 15.89 11.28 -22.14
N SER A 144 15.15 12.01 -22.96
CA SER A 144 15.04 11.79 -24.40
C SER A 144 16.46 11.70 -24.96
N LYS A 145 16.87 10.50 -25.38
CA LYS A 145 18.05 10.34 -26.23
C LYS A 145 17.64 10.88 -27.60
N LYS A 146 18.10 12.10 -27.92
CA LYS A 146 18.32 12.51 -29.30
C LYS A 146 19.52 11.78 -29.86
#